data_AF-A0A7R9JXH4-F1
#
_entry.id   AF-A0A7R9JXH4-F1
#
_cell.length_a   1.000
_cell.length_b   1.000
_cell.length_c   1.000
_cell.angle_alpha   90.00
_cell.angle_beta   90.00
_cell.angle_gamma   90.00
#
_symmetry.space_group_name_H-M   'P 1'
#
loop_
_entity.id
_entity.type
_entity.pdbx_description
1 polymer ?
#
loop_
_entity_poly.entity_id
_entity_poly.type
_entity_poly.pdbx_seq_one_letter_code
_entity_poly.pdbx_strand_id
1 'polypeptide(L)'
;MDEVRSAYMSSGEAVNVIMMDWSTGASNLVYEVCRERVVPSGEYLATLINFLASKGMNTANLHIAGHSLGAHIAGVAGNRQTSGTVGRITGMDPAAPGYINVPAENHLSSDDASFVEVIHTCAGLLGWADPLGHADFYPNGGTSPQPGCGVDIAGACSHGRSHIYLTESITTTVGFQSELCADWSTYQTGACAGNTRALMGDKTPTGTRGVFYLATKSSSPYAEG
;
A
#
# COMPACT_ATOMS: atom_id res chain seq x y z
N MET A 1 -1.07 -11.69 4.29
CA MET A 1 -0.06 -10.79 4.90
C MET A 1 1.13 -11.56 5.49
N ASP A 2 0.98 -12.82 5.92
CA ASP A 2 2.12 -13.67 6.33
C ASP A 2 3.13 -13.91 5.20
N GLU A 3 2.66 -13.86 3.95
CA GLU A 3 3.49 -13.97 2.77
C GLU A 3 4.46 -12.79 2.63
N VAL A 4 4.01 -11.57 2.96
CA VAL A 4 4.87 -10.36 2.97
C VAL A 4 5.98 -10.53 4.00
N ARG A 5 5.65 -10.98 5.21
CA ARG A 5 6.64 -11.32 6.24
C ARG A 5 7.63 -12.36 5.73
N SER A 6 7.12 -13.43 5.12
CA SER A 6 7.97 -14.52 4.61
C SER A 6 8.90 -14.05 3.50
N ALA A 7 8.44 -13.15 2.63
CA ALA A 7 9.27 -12.53 1.59
C ALA A 7 10.42 -11.71 2.19
N TYR A 8 10.16 -10.86 3.19
CA TYR A 8 11.24 -10.14 3.89
C TYR A 8 12.23 -11.10 4.57
N MET A 9 11.74 -12.13 5.26
CA MET A 9 12.60 -13.12 5.93
C MET A 9 13.49 -13.91 4.94
N SER A 10 13.08 -14.03 3.68
CA SER A 10 13.82 -14.74 2.62
C SER A 10 14.61 -13.82 1.70
N SER A 11 14.44 -12.50 1.80
CA SER A 11 15.13 -11.50 0.98
C SER A 11 16.65 -11.43 1.22
N GLY A 12 17.10 -11.89 2.40
CA GLY A 12 18.47 -11.74 2.85
C GLY A 12 18.77 -10.38 3.49
N GLU A 13 17.78 -9.49 3.59
CA GLU A 13 17.92 -8.20 4.25
C GLU A 13 17.90 -8.32 5.78
N ALA A 14 18.70 -7.48 6.44
CA ALA A 14 18.75 -7.40 7.90
C ALA A 14 17.62 -6.51 8.42
N VAL A 15 16.41 -7.07 8.51
CA VAL A 15 15.20 -6.34 8.92
C VAL A 15 14.56 -6.94 10.18
N ASN A 16 13.87 -6.09 10.94
CA ASN A 16 12.95 -6.53 11.98
C ASN A 16 11.52 -6.49 11.42
N VAL A 17 10.84 -7.64 11.38
CA VAL A 17 9.45 -7.71 10.89
C VAL A 17 8.50 -7.86 12.09
N ILE A 18 7.63 -6.87 12.27
CA ILE A 18 6.59 -6.87 13.32
C ILE A 18 5.23 -6.96 12.66
N MET A 19 4.46 -7.99 13.02
CA MET A 19 3.08 -8.16 12.55
C MET A 19 2.13 -7.56 13.58
N MET A 20 1.34 -6.58 13.18
CA MET A 20 0.23 -6.07 13.98
C MET A 20 -1.03 -6.89 13.69
N ASP A 21 -1.33 -7.84 14.57
CA ASP A 21 -2.62 -8.52 14.55
C ASP A 21 -3.68 -7.62 15.18
N TRP A 22 -4.66 -7.21 14.38
CA TRP A 22 -5.84 -6.46 14.82
C TRP A 22 -7.13 -7.21 14.48
N SER A 23 -7.05 -8.53 14.27
CA SER A 23 -8.18 -9.40 13.92
C SER A 23 -9.40 -9.25 14.82
N THR A 24 -9.19 -8.97 16.11
CA THR A 24 -10.31 -8.69 17.05
C THR A 24 -11.13 -7.46 16.64
N GLY A 25 -10.49 -6.42 16.10
CA GLY A 25 -11.17 -5.24 15.57
C GLY A 25 -11.72 -5.44 14.15
N ALA A 26 -11.09 -6.29 13.35
CA ALA A 26 -11.46 -6.54 11.96
C ALA A 26 -12.53 -7.63 11.77
N SER A 27 -12.73 -8.50 12.78
CA SER A 27 -13.63 -9.66 12.69
C SER A 27 -15.06 -9.30 13.09
N ASN A 28 -15.71 -8.44 12.29
CA ASN A 28 -17.13 -8.15 12.43
C ASN A 28 -17.84 -8.28 11.08
N LEU A 29 -19.09 -8.77 11.09
CA LEU A 29 -19.93 -8.86 9.89
C LEU A 29 -20.38 -7.47 9.38
N VAL A 30 -20.39 -6.47 10.27
CA VAL A 30 -20.74 -5.09 9.94
C VAL A 30 -19.46 -4.31 9.67
N TYR A 31 -19.21 -4.02 8.39
CA TYR A 31 -18.02 -3.28 7.94
C TYR A 31 -17.80 -1.97 8.70
N GLU A 32 -18.87 -1.24 8.98
CA GLU A 32 -18.83 0.02 9.71
C GLU A 32 -18.18 -0.13 11.10
N VAL A 33 -18.48 -1.22 11.80
CA VAL A 33 -17.88 -1.50 13.11
C VAL A 33 -16.39 -1.72 12.97
N CYS A 34 -15.93 -2.43 11.92
CA CYS A 34 -14.50 -2.60 11.66
C CYS A 34 -13.81 -1.27 11.34
N ARG A 35 -14.46 -0.42 10.56
CA ARG A 35 -13.97 0.91 10.17
C ARG A 35 -13.80 1.83 11.38
N GLU A 36 -14.78 1.87 12.29
CA GLU A 36 -14.69 2.64 13.54
C GLU A 36 -13.50 2.23 14.43
N ARG A 37 -12.95 1.02 14.25
CA ARG A 37 -11.76 0.54 14.99
C ARG A 37 -10.44 0.97 14.39
N VAL A 38 -10.42 1.53 13.17
CA VAL A 38 -9.19 1.95 12.50
C VAL A 38 -8.42 3.00 13.29
N VAL A 39 -9.09 4.08 13.72
CA VAL A 39 -8.42 5.16 14.45
C VAL A 39 -7.85 4.67 15.78
N PRO A 40 -8.62 4.00 16.66
CA PRO A 40 -8.07 3.41 17.88
C PRO A 40 -6.90 2.46 17.60
N SER A 41 -6.99 1.58 16.61
CA SER A 41 -5.90 0.66 16.25
C SER A 41 -4.65 1.42 15.80
N GLY A 42 -4.79 2.49 15.00
CA GLY A 42 -3.68 3.35 14.60
C GLY A 42 -3.02 4.06 15.79
N GLU A 43 -3.80 4.54 16.76
CA GLU A 43 -3.29 5.14 18.01
C GLU A 43 -2.51 4.13 18.87
N TYR A 44 -2.98 2.87 18.94
CA TYR A 44 -2.23 1.79 19.58
C TYR A 44 -0.90 1.51 18.86
N LEU A 45 -0.90 1.47 17.53
CA LEU A 45 0.33 1.29 16.75
C LEU A 45 1.28 2.48 16.94
N ALA A 46 0.78 3.72 16.96
CA ALA A 46 1.59 4.91 17.28
C ALA A 46 2.24 4.81 18.66
N THR A 47 1.53 4.28 19.67
CA THR A 47 2.07 4.04 21.01
C THR A 47 3.23 3.03 20.97
N LEU A 48 3.09 1.95 20.20
CA LEU A 48 4.17 0.98 19.99
C LEU A 48 5.38 1.62 19.29
N ILE A 49 5.16 2.43 18.24
CA ILE A 49 6.23 3.13 17.53
C ILE A 49 7.01 4.04 18.49
N ASN A 50 6.29 4.83 19.30
CA ASN A 50 6.90 5.69 20.31
C ASN A 50 7.70 4.90 21.35
N PHE A 51 7.18 3.75 21.78
CA PHE A 51 7.90 2.85 22.67
C PHE A 51 9.20 2.35 22.03
N LEU A 52 9.17 1.85 20.80
CA LEU A 52 10.35 1.35 20.10
C LEU A 52 11.38 2.48 19.87
N ALA A 53 10.93 3.68 19.53
CA ALA A 53 11.80 4.84 19.42
C ALA A 53 12.48 5.19 20.75
N SER A 54 11.76 5.11 21.87
CA SER A 54 12.35 5.26 23.21
C SER A 54 13.40 4.19 23.56
N LYS A 55 13.41 3.06 22.82
CA LYS A 55 14.42 2.00 22.92
C LYS A 55 15.53 2.11 21.88
N GLY A 56 15.57 3.20 21.10
CA GLY A 56 16.64 3.50 20.14
C GLY A 56 16.31 3.22 18.68
N MET A 57 15.06 2.84 18.34
CA MET A 57 14.64 2.75 16.94
C MET A 57 14.62 4.15 16.29
N ASN A 58 15.28 4.31 15.15
CA ASN A 58 15.13 5.52 14.33
C ASN A 58 13.86 5.42 13.47
N THR A 59 12.90 6.32 13.68
CA THR A 59 11.63 6.35 12.92
C THR A 59 11.82 6.60 11.42
N ALA A 60 12.92 7.24 11.01
CA ALA A 60 13.27 7.40 9.60
C ALA A 60 13.60 6.07 8.90
N ASN A 61 13.93 5.01 9.66
CA ASN A 61 14.16 3.66 9.13
C ASN A 61 12.90 2.78 9.23
N LEU A 62 11.78 3.31 9.73
CA LEU A 62 10.53 2.57 9.87
C LEU A 62 9.77 2.55 8.54
N HIS A 63 9.37 1.36 8.12
CA HIS A 63 8.43 1.12 7.03
C HIS A 63 7.16 0.45 7.58
N ILE A 64 6.01 1.07 7.36
CA ILE A 64 4.70 0.50 7.72
C ILE A 64 3.98 0.11 6.42
N ALA A 65 3.57 -1.15 6.29
CA ALA A 65 2.78 -1.63 5.15
C ALA A 65 1.39 -2.05 5.63
N GLY A 66 0.34 -1.50 5.03
CA GLY A 66 -1.05 -1.75 5.42
C GLY A 66 -1.94 -2.05 4.21
N HIS A 67 -2.78 -3.07 4.30
CA HIS A 67 -3.73 -3.47 3.26
C HIS A 67 -5.16 -3.09 3.65
N SER A 68 -5.97 -2.61 2.70
CA SER A 68 -7.38 -2.27 2.94
C SER A 68 -7.53 -1.26 4.09
N LEU A 69 -8.38 -1.53 5.09
CA LEU A 69 -8.48 -0.75 6.33
C LEU A 69 -7.13 -0.62 7.06
N GLY A 70 -6.24 -1.60 6.93
CA GLY A 70 -4.88 -1.54 7.49
C GLY A 70 -4.01 -0.44 6.89
N ALA A 71 -4.27 0.00 5.66
CA ALA A 71 -3.59 1.15 5.06
C ALA A 71 -3.90 2.44 5.84
N HIS A 72 -5.15 2.60 6.28
CA HIS A 72 -5.56 3.73 7.11
C HIS A 72 -5.05 3.61 8.55
N ILE A 73 -4.96 2.39 9.11
CA ILE A 73 -4.28 2.17 10.40
C ILE A 73 -2.82 2.63 10.32
N ALA A 74 -2.13 2.33 9.22
CA ALA A 74 -0.75 2.78 8.99
C ALA A 74 -0.64 4.31 8.89
N GLY A 75 -1.55 4.95 8.15
CA GLY A 75 -1.62 6.42 8.04
C GLY A 75 -1.84 7.09 9.40
N VAL A 76 -2.89 6.69 10.12
CA VAL A 76 -3.18 7.18 11.47
C VAL A 76 -1.98 6.98 12.41
N ALA A 77 -1.31 5.83 12.35
CA ALA A 77 -0.14 5.58 13.19
C ALA A 77 1.04 6.50 12.86
N GLY A 78 1.30 6.74 11.57
CA GLY A 78 2.34 7.67 11.12
C GLY A 78 2.06 9.11 11.51
N ASN A 79 0.79 9.53 11.43
CA ASN A 79 0.31 10.84 11.83
C ASN A 79 0.39 11.08 13.35
N ARG A 80 -0.02 10.09 14.15
CA ARG A 80 -0.22 10.23 15.61
C ARG A 80 1.02 9.95 16.45
N GLN A 81 2.03 9.26 15.92
CA GLN A 81 3.29 9.07 16.64
C GLN A 81 4.01 10.41 16.82
N THR A 82 4.85 10.52 17.84
CA THR A 82 5.50 11.79 18.24
C THR A 82 7.03 11.69 18.30
N SER A 83 7.60 10.59 17.79
CA SER A 83 9.02 10.26 17.91
C SER A 83 9.84 10.59 16.66
N GLY A 84 9.33 11.48 15.81
CA GLY A 84 9.95 11.90 14.56
C GLY A 84 9.01 11.75 13.38
N THR A 85 9.57 11.51 12.20
CA THR A 85 8.79 11.25 10.97
C THR A 85 9.03 9.81 10.55
N VAL A 86 7.95 9.07 10.28
CA VAL A 86 8.04 7.71 9.73
C VAL A 86 8.77 7.76 8.38
N GLY A 87 9.67 6.81 8.14
CA GLY A 87 10.44 6.74 6.91
C GLY A 87 9.56 6.47 5.69
N ARG A 88 8.75 5.41 5.74
CA ARG A 88 7.93 4.95 4.62
C ARG A 88 6.58 4.38 5.08
N ILE A 89 5.53 4.67 4.33
CA ILE A 89 4.26 3.94 4.38
C ILE A 89 3.95 3.37 2.99
N THR A 90 3.50 2.11 2.94
CA THR A 90 2.95 1.49 1.73
C THR A 90 1.48 1.12 1.97
N GLY A 91 0.58 1.81 1.27
CA GLY A 91 -0.84 1.50 1.23
C GLY A 91 -1.16 0.49 0.13
N MET A 92 -1.60 -0.71 0.49
CA MET A 92 -2.04 -1.73 -0.46
C MET A 92 -3.55 -1.67 -0.61
N ASP A 93 -4.00 -1.09 -1.70
CA ASP A 93 -5.40 -0.86 -2.07
C ASP A 93 -6.24 -0.34 -0.89
N PRO A 94 -5.97 0.89 -0.39
CA PRO A 94 -6.65 1.46 0.78
C PRO A 94 -8.16 1.44 0.61
N ALA A 95 -8.92 1.13 1.65
CA ALA A 95 -10.36 0.95 1.52
C ALA A 95 -11.11 2.26 1.20
N ALA A 96 -12.01 2.24 0.22
CA ALA A 96 -12.84 3.41 -0.11
C ALA A 96 -14.14 3.54 0.71
N PRO A 97 -14.91 2.47 0.95
CA PRO A 97 -16.25 2.59 1.51
C PRO A 97 -16.30 3.36 2.83
N GLY A 98 -17.11 4.42 2.81
CA GLY A 98 -17.31 5.28 3.97
C GLY A 98 -16.19 6.31 4.23
N TYR A 99 -15.07 6.28 3.53
CA TYR A 99 -14.02 7.28 3.76
C TYR A 99 -14.25 8.64 3.08
N ILE A 100 -15.37 8.79 2.36
CA ILE A 100 -15.82 10.08 1.84
C ILE A 100 -15.99 11.06 3.01
N ASN A 101 -15.35 12.23 2.89
CA ASN A 101 -15.33 13.30 3.91
C ASN A 101 -14.72 12.91 5.26
N VAL A 102 -13.95 11.82 5.34
CA VAL A 102 -13.12 11.56 6.53
C VAL A 102 -11.93 12.53 6.49
N PRO A 103 -11.59 13.20 7.61
CA PRO A 103 -10.43 14.08 7.66
C PRO A 103 -9.11 13.34 7.40
N ALA A 104 -8.14 14.01 6.79
CA ALA A 104 -6.86 13.43 6.39
C ALA A 104 -6.10 12.78 7.55
N GLU A 105 -6.20 13.36 8.75
CA GLU A 105 -5.58 12.82 9.98
C GLU A 105 -6.19 11.50 10.48
N ASN A 106 -7.31 11.05 9.90
CA ASN A 106 -8.02 9.82 10.26
C ASN A 106 -8.03 8.78 9.13
N HIS A 107 -7.25 8.99 8.08
CA HIS A 107 -7.04 8.01 7.02
C HIS A 107 -5.58 8.07 6.52
N LEU A 108 -5.29 7.41 5.40
CA LEU A 108 -3.95 7.45 4.81
C LEU A 108 -3.82 8.74 3.99
N SER A 109 -2.74 9.47 4.20
CA SER A 109 -2.36 10.68 3.47
C SER A 109 -0.86 10.68 3.17
N SER A 110 -0.45 11.45 2.17
CA SER A 110 0.96 11.72 1.90
C SER A 110 1.71 12.36 3.09
N ASP A 111 1.02 13.02 4.01
CA ASP A 111 1.61 13.70 5.17
C ASP A 111 2.06 12.72 6.29
N ASP A 112 1.66 11.45 6.23
CA ASP A 112 1.82 10.51 7.34
C ASP A 112 3.25 9.92 7.47
N ALA A 113 4.09 10.11 6.44
CA ALA A 113 5.48 9.67 6.42
C ALA A 113 6.32 10.51 5.44
N SER A 114 7.64 10.38 5.54
CA SER A 114 8.59 11.02 4.60
C SER A 114 8.38 10.54 3.16
N PHE A 115 7.89 9.32 3.00
CA PHE A 115 7.47 8.76 1.72
C PHE A 115 6.24 7.86 1.92
N VAL A 116 5.25 8.03 1.06
CA VAL A 116 4.01 7.25 1.07
C VAL A 116 3.79 6.78 -0.35
N GLU A 117 3.78 5.48 -0.56
CA GLU A 117 3.36 4.89 -1.82
C GLU A 117 2.03 4.17 -1.67
N VAL A 118 1.27 4.11 -2.75
CA VAL A 118 -0.02 3.42 -2.78
C VAL A 118 -0.10 2.53 -4.01
N ILE A 119 -0.56 1.29 -3.84
CA ILE A 119 -0.78 0.33 -4.91
C ILE A 119 -2.29 0.12 -5.05
N HIS A 120 -2.86 0.62 -6.13
CA HIS A 120 -4.29 0.55 -6.43
C HIS A 120 -4.58 -0.67 -7.31
N THR A 121 -5.43 -1.58 -6.86
CA THR A 121 -5.78 -2.80 -7.63
C THR A 121 -7.28 -3.04 -7.71
N CYS A 122 -8.09 -2.37 -6.88
CA CYS A 122 -9.55 -2.43 -6.90
C CYS A 122 -10.16 -1.03 -6.75
N ALA A 123 -9.50 -0.02 -7.32
CA ALA A 123 -9.89 1.38 -7.29
C ALA A 123 -11.34 1.57 -7.77
N GLY A 124 -12.12 2.33 -7.02
CA GLY A 124 -13.52 2.64 -7.32
C GLY A 124 -14.54 1.55 -6.94
N LEU A 125 -14.08 0.41 -6.40
CA LEU A 125 -14.95 -0.65 -5.90
C LEU A 125 -14.72 -0.89 -4.39
N LEU A 126 -13.63 -1.58 -4.04
CA LEU A 126 -13.20 -1.75 -2.65
C LEU A 126 -12.08 -0.79 -2.29
N GLY A 127 -11.20 -0.48 -3.25
CA GLY A 127 -10.08 0.42 -3.12
C GLY A 127 -10.42 1.87 -3.44
N TRP A 128 -9.75 2.80 -2.76
CA TRP A 128 -9.83 4.23 -3.01
C TRP A 128 -9.38 4.53 -4.45
N ALA A 129 -10.07 5.43 -5.15
CA ALA A 129 -9.79 5.68 -6.57
C ALA A 129 -8.71 6.74 -6.80
N ASP A 130 -8.81 7.87 -6.11
CA ASP A 130 -7.92 9.00 -6.27
C ASP A 130 -6.52 8.74 -5.65
N PRO A 131 -5.48 9.45 -6.12
CA PRO A 131 -4.17 9.40 -5.49
C PRO A 131 -4.22 9.79 -4.00
N LEU A 132 -3.54 9.01 -3.17
CA LEU A 132 -3.47 9.21 -1.71
C LEU A 132 -2.03 9.41 -1.21
N GLY A 133 -1.04 9.03 -2.01
CA GLY A 133 0.37 9.03 -1.61
C GLY A 133 1.19 10.13 -2.26
N HIS A 134 2.49 10.00 -2.04
CA HIS A 134 3.50 10.69 -2.82
C HIS A 134 3.63 10.07 -4.22
N ALA A 135 3.55 8.74 -4.30
CA ALA A 135 3.57 7.97 -5.53
C ALA A 135 2.41 6.95 -5.53
N ASP A 136 1.60 6.96 -6.56
CA ASP A 136 0.43 6.10 -6.68
C ASP A 136 0.57 5.23 -7.93
N PHE A 137 0.52 3.91 -7.73
CA PHE A 137 0.72 2.92 -8.78
C PHE A 137 -0.61 2.23 -9.10
N TYR A 138 -0.95 2.19 -10.39
CA TYR A 138 -2.18 1.61 -10.92
C TYR A 138 -1.86 0.46 -11.87
N PRO A 139 -1.42 -0.72 -11.36
CA PRO A 139 -1.23 -1.92 -12.17
C PRO A 139 -2.50 -2.29 -12.93
N ASN A 140 -2.36 -2.47 -14.24
CA ASN A 140 -3.45 -2.81 -15.15
C ASN A 140 -4.61 -1.79 -15.13
N GLY A 141 -4.28 -0.52 -14.90
CA GLY A 141 -5.24 0.58 -14.72
C GLY A 141 -5.77 0.72 -13.29
N GLY A 142 -5.42 -0.21 -12.39
CA GLY A 142 -5.69 -0.17 -10.96
C GLY A 142 -7.13 -0.50 -10.54
N THR A 143 -7.99 -0.87 -11.48
CA THR A 143 -9.40 -1.22 -11.22
C THR A 143 -9.63 -2.74 -11.23
N SER A 144 -10.80 -3.17 -10.74
CA SER A 144 -11.27 -4.55 -10.93
C SER A 144 -11.86 -4.76 -12.34
N PRO A 145 -11.68 -5.93 -12.97
CA PRO A 145 -10.87 -7.06 -12.51
C PRO A 145 -9.40 -6.91 -12.89
N GLN A 146 -8.51 -7.29 -11.97
CA GLN A 146 -7.09 -7.48 -12.28
C GLN A 146 -6.87 -8.76 -13.12
N PRO A 147 -5.80 -8.83 -13.94
CA PRO A 147 -5.48 -10.04 -14.70
C PRO A 147 -5.44 -11.30 -13.83
N GLY A 148 -6.13 -12.35 -14.28
CA GLY A 148 -6.23 -13.63 -13.57
C GLY A 148 -7.32 -13.72 -12.50
N CYS A 149 -8.05 -12.65 -12.21
CA CYS A 149 -9.17 -12.68 -11.25
C CYS A 149 -10.50 -13.21 -11.81
N GLY A 150 -10.61 -13.39 -13.12
CA GLY A 150 -11.83 -13.91 -13.75
C GLY A 150 -13.04 -13.00 -13.50
N VAL A 151 -14.17 -13.58 -13.10
CA VAL A 151 -15.38 -12.85 -12.71
C VAL A 151 -15.27 -12.43 -11.25
N ASP A 152 -14.90 -11.17 -11.00
CA ASP A 152 -14.61 -10.62 -9.68
C ASP A 152 -15.61 -9.52 -9.27
N ILE A 153 -16.90 -9.85 -9.27
CA ILE A 153 -18.00 -8.89 -9.02
C ILE A 153 -17.87 -8.20 -7.66
N ALA A 154 -17.44 -8.94 -6.64
CA ALA A 154 -17.21 -8.39 -5.29
C ALA A 154 -15.85 -7.69 -5.14
N GLY A 155 -14.96 -7.80 -6.13
CA GLY A 155 -13.63 -7.19 -6.12
C GLY A 155 -12.61 -7.84 -5.19
N ALA A 156 -12.94 -8.96 -4.54
CA ALA A 156 -12.09 -9.56 -3.51
C ALA A 156 -10.74 -10.04 -4.05
N CYS A 157 -10.73 -10.61 -5.27
CA CYS A 157 -9.48 -11.05 -5.88
C CYS A 157 -8.59 -9.85 -6.23
N SER A 158 -9.17 -8.85 -6.90
CA SER A 158 -8.48 -7.64 -7.33
C SER A 158 -8.00 -6.83 -6.12
N HIS A 159 -8.77 -6.76 -5.04
CA HIS A 159 -8.39 -6.11 -3.78
C HIS A 159 -7.20 -6.81 -3.10
N GLY A 160 -7.10 -8.14 -3.22
CA GLY A 160 -5.96 -8.91 -2.73
C GLY A 160 -4.70 -8.81 -3.58
N ARG A 161 -4.80 -8.36 -4.85
CA ARG A 161 -3.62 -8.27 -5.74
C ARG A 161 -2.56 -7.31 -5.22
N SER A 162 -2.94 -6.22 -4.57
CA SER A 162 -2.00 -5.21 -4.06
C SER A 162 -0.95 -5.80 -3.11
N HIS A 163 -1.36 -6.62 -2.13
CA HIS A 163 -0.42 -7.27 -1.22
C HIS A 163 0.37 -8.41 -1.88
N ILE A 164 -0.19 -9.07 -2.90
CA ILE A 164 0.50 -10.10 -3.69
C ILE A 164 1.62 -9.46 -4.52
N TYR A 165 1.34 -8.34 -5.19
CA TYR A 165 2.34 -7.59 -5.95
C TYR A 165 3.43 -7.02 -5.05
N LEU A 166 3.07 -6.47 -3.88
CA LEU A 166 4.07 -6.05 -2.90
C LEU A 166 4.95 -7.23 -2.46
N THR A 167 4.35 -8.38 -2.15
CA THR A 167 5.09 -9.59 -1.74
C THR A 167 6.13 -9.99 -2.79
N GLU A 168 5.72 -10.05 -4.06
CA GLU A 168 6.65 -10.41 -5.15
C GLU A 168 7.71 -9.31 -5.40
N SER A 169 7.37 -8.04 -5.18
CA SER A 169 8.29 -6.91 -5.41
C SER A 169 9.54 -6.94 -4.52
N ILE A 170 9.45 -7.57 -3.34
CA ILE A 170 10.55 -7.73 -2.39
C ILE A 170 11.65 -8.61 -2.99
N THR A 171 11.28 -9.75 -3.56
CA THR A 171 12.24 -10.80 -3.97
C THR A 171 12.50 -10.85 -5.47
N THR A 172 11.65 -10.22 -6.29
CA THR A 172 11.82 -10.20 -7.75
C THR A 172 13.12 -9.53 -8.19
N THR A 173 13.74 -10.09 -9.23
CA THR A 173 14.94 -9.55 -9.88
C THR A 173 14.63 -8.69 -11.10
N VAL A 174 13.44 -8.83 -11.68
CA VAL A 174 12.99 -8.03 -12.83
C VAL A 174 12.24 -6.77 -12.39
N GLY A 175 11.51 -6.84 -11.28
CA GLY A 175 10.78 -5.70 -10.74
C GLY A 175 9.47 -5.39 -11.46
N PHE A 176 8.63 -4.59 -10.80
CA PHE A 176 7.40 -4.05 -11.37
C PHE A 176 7.69 -2.68 -11.98
N GLN A 177 8.33 -2.65 -13.15
CA GLN A 177 8.63 -1.40 -13.84
C GLN A 177 7.34 -0.68 -14.24
N SER A 178 7.26 0.60 -13.89
CA SER A 178 6.11 1.46 -14.13
C SER A 178 6.55 2.79 -14.73
N GLU A 179 5.63 3.44 -15.43
CA GLU A 179 5.86 4.71 -16.10
C GLU A 179 4.91 5.78 -15.59
N LEU A 180 5.44 6.96 -15.31
CA LEU A 180 4.65 8.14 -14.97
C LEU A 180 3.76 8.47 -16.17
N CYS A 181 2.45 8.52 -15.95
CA CYS A 181 1.50 8.74 -17.03
C CYS A 181 0.24 9.46 -16.53
N ALA A 182 -0.45 10.16 -17.43
CA ALA A 182 -1.64 10.92 -17.08
C ALA A 182 -2.82 10.01 -16.71
N ASP A 183 -2.99 8.91 -17.46
CA ASP A 183 -4.05 7.93 -17.24
C ASP A 183 -3.70 6.60 -17.92
N TRP A 184 -4.50 5.57 -17.60
CA TRP A 184 -4.33 4.23 -18.15
C TRP A 184 -4.47 4.17 -19.67
N SER A 185 -5.38 4.95 -20.26
CA SER A 185 -5.62 4.93 -21.70
C SER A 185 -4.41 5.44 -22.48
N THR A 186 -3.77 6.50 -21.98
CA THR A 186 -2.55 7.07 -22.51
C THR A 186 -1.40 6.08 -22.37
N TYR A 187 -1.28 5.41 -21.22
CA TYR A 187 -0.29 4.34 -21.02
C TYR A 187 -0.45 3.22 -22.06
N GLN A 188 -1.67 2.75 -22.31
CA GLN A 188 -1.95 1.67 -23.27
C GLN A 188 -1.54 2.00 -24.71
N THR A 189 -1.55 3.28 -25.10
CA THR A 189 -1.09 3.69 -26.43
C THR A 189 0.43 3.77 -26.57
N GLY A 190 1.17 3.59 -25.47
CA GLY A 190 2.63 3.77 -25.43
C GLY A 190 3.08 5.24 -25.44
N ALA A 191 2.15 6.19 -25.30
CA ALA A 191 2.45 7.62 -25.33
C ALA A 191 3.29 8.11 -24.12
N CYS A 192 3.38 7.30 -23.07
CA CYS A 192 4.21 7.58 -21.89
C CYS A 192 5.61 6.94 -21.95
N ALA A 193 5.95 6.28 -23.06
CA ALA A 193 7.26 5.67 -23.25
C ALA A 193 8.37 6.71 -23.14
N GLY A 194 9.30 6.50 -22.21
CA GLY A 194 10.42 7.41 -21.94
C GLY A 194 10.14 8.47 -20.87
N ASN A 195 8.95 8.51 -20.28
CA ASN A 195 8.69 9.27 -19.06
C ASN A 195 9.48 8.71 -17.87
N THR A 196 9.44 9.42 -16.74
CA THR A 196 10.00 8.96 -15.47
C THR A 196 9.52 7.55 -15.15
N ARG A 197 10.47 6.68 -14.82
CA ARG A 197 10.21 5.30 -14.42
C ARG A 197 10.45 5.10 -12.94
N ALA A 198 9.66 4.25 -12.33
CA ALA A 198 9.86 3.77 -10.98
C ALA A 198 9.52 2.28 -10.90
N LEU A 199 10.17 1.55 -9.99
CA LEU A 199 9.70 0.23 -9.61
C LEU A 199 8.55 0.42 -8.63
N MET A 200 7.43 -0.26 -8.84
CA MET A 200 6.35 -0.36 -7.86
C MET A 200 6.73 -1.36 -6.75
N GLY A 201 6.36 -1.07 -5.51
CA GLY A 201 6.52 -1.96 -4.36
C GLY A 201 7.81 -1.70 -3.59
N ASP A 202 8.36 -2.71 -2.93
CA ASP A 202 9.43 -2.55 -1.91
C ASP A 202 10.62 -1.70 -2.39
N LYS A 203 11.02 -1.87 -3.66
CA LYS A 203 12.15 -1.17 -4.29
C LYS A 203 11.83 0.23 -4.85
N THR A 204 10.64 0.79 -4.61
CA THR A 204 10.30 2.16 -5.00
C THR A 204 11.27 3.16 -4.35
N PRO A 205 11.97 4.01 -5.13
CA PRO A 205 12.79 5.08 -4.57
C PRO A 205 11.95 6.08 -3.77
N THR A 206 12.41 6.50 -2.59
CA THR A 206 11.65 7.39 -1.68
C THR A 206 11.43 8.82 -2.23
N GLY A 207 12.18 9.22 -3.26
CA GLY A 207 11.99 10.47 -3.98
C GLY A 207 10.93 10.42 -5.09
N THR A 208 10.32 9.26 -5.35
CA THR A 208 9.34 9.07 -6.43
C THR A 208 8.09 9.90 -6.17
N ARG A 209 7.58 10.61 -7.19
CA ARG A 209 6.37 11.42 -7.09
C ARG A 209 5.49 11.26 -8.34
N GLY A 210 4.17 11.21 -8.14
CA GLY A 210 3.18 11.21 -9.23
C GLY A 210 2.45 9.88 -9.41
N VAL A 211 1.72 9.77 -10.53
CA VAL A 211 0.86 8.63 -10.86
C VAL A 211 1.51 7.75 -11.91
N PHE A 212 1.67 6.47 -11.58
CA PHE A 212 2.39 5.50 -12.38
C PHE A 212 1.48 4.35 -12.81
N TYR A 213 1.68 3.89 -14.04
CA TYR A 213 0.97 2.74 -14.61
C TYR A 213 1.96 1.68 -15.06
N LEU A 214 1.49 0.43 -15.03
CA LEU A 214 2.23 -0.76 -15.42
C LEU A 214 1.27 -1.88 -15.81
N ALA A 215 1.76 -2.85 -16.57
CA ALA A 215 1.05 -4.11 -16.80
C ALA A 215 1.66 -5.21 -15.90
N THR A 216 0.86 -6.23 -15.60
CA THR A 216 1.32 -7.44 -14.91
C THR A 216 0.73 -8.68 -15.57
N LYS A 217 1.39 -9.83 -15.43
CA LYS A 217 0.82 -11.13 -15.83
C LYS A 217 -0.42 -11.48 -15.02
N SER A 218 -1.17 -12.47 -15.51
CA SER A 218 -2.33 -13.04 -14.82
C SER A 218 -1.97 -14.04 -13.71
N SER A 219 -0.72 -14.52 -13.67
CA SER A 219 -0.23 -15.53 -12.71
C SER A 219 1.21 -15.23 -12.29
N SER A 220 1.60 -15.71 -11.10
CA SER A 220 2.97 -15.53 -10.59
C SER A 220 4.01 -16.28 -11.46
N PRO A 221 5.23 -15.72 -11.66
CA PRO A 221 5.62 -14.37 -11.28
C PRO A 221 4.87 -13.32 -12.10
N TYR A 222 4.27 -12.35 -11.42
CA TYR A 222 3.43 -11.29 -11.98
C TYR A 222 4.26 -10.20 -12.68
N ALA A 223 5.47 -9.95 -12.18
CA ALA A 223 6.38 -8.95 -12.70
C ALA A 223 6.86 -9.31 -14.13
N GLU A 224 6.97 -8.30 -14.98
CA GLU A 224 7.34 -8.45 -16.39
C GLU A 224 8.68 -7.80 -16.75
N GLY A 225 9.19 -6.89 -15.91
CA GLY A 225 10.44 -6.15 -16.15
C GLY A 225 10.24 -4.86 -16.92
#